data_AF-A0A947IH84-F1
#
_entry.id   AF-A0A947IH84-F1
#
_cell.length_a   1.000
_cell.length_b   1.000
_cell.length_c   1.000
_cell.angle_alpha   90.00
_cell.angle_beta   90.00
_cell.angle_gamma   90.00
#
_symmetry.space_group_name_H-M   'P 1'
#
loop_
_entity.id
_entity.type
_entity.pdbx_description
1 polymer ?
#
loop_
_entity_poly.entity_id
_entity_poly.type
_entity_poly.pdbx_seq_one_letter_code
_entity_poly.pdbx_strand_id
1 'polypeptide(L)'
;MKQLGVLDSAFINLEHPNTPQHVGGLGIYDPSTAPGGFVRFKGVIANFERRLLKHTIFRSRLLKVPGNVDRPYWVEDANFDVEFHIRHI
;
A
#
# COMPACT_ATOMS: atom_id res chain seq x y z
N MET A 1 -8.72 -14.24 3.07
CA MET A 1 -7.34 -14.44 3.59
C MET A 1 -6.57 -15.30 2.61
N LYS A 2 -5.28 -15.02 2.37
CA LYS A 2 -4.41 -15.77 1.45
C LYS A 2 -3.03 -15.93 2.08
N GLN A 3 -2.50 -17.14 2.13
CA GLN A 3 -1.14 -17.36 2.65
C GLN A 3 -0.10 -16.69 1.75
N LEU A 4 0.97 -16.14 2.33
CA LEU A 4 2.05 -15.51 1.56
C LEU A 4 2.79 -16.54 0.70
N GLY A 5 3.15 -16.11 -0.51
CA GLY A 5 4.05 -16.86 -1.37
C GLY A 5 5.44 -17.03 -0.76
N VAL A 6 6.22 -17.97 -1.29
CA VAL A 6 7.61 -18.19 -0.83
C VAL A 6 8.45 -16.92 -1.03
N LEU A 7 8.36 -16.30 -2.21
CA LEU A 7 9.09 -15.07 -2.52
C LEU A 7 8.65 -13.89 -1.64
N ASP A 8 7.34 -13.64 -1.51
CA ASP A 8 6.81 -12.59 -0.62
C ASP A 8 7.31 -12.77 0.83
N SER A 9 7.34 -14.01 1.32
CA SER A 9 7.83 -14.32 2.66
C SER A 9 9.33 -14.04 2.81
N ALA A 10 10.12 -14.24 1.75
CA ALA A 10 11.55 -13.95 1.78
C ALA A 10 11.83 -12.45 1.95
N PHE A 11 11.06 -11.57 1.28
CA PHE A 11 11.17 -10.11 1.48
C PHE A 11 10.93 -9.72 2.94
N ILE A 12 9.91 -10.29 3.58
CA ILE A 12 9.62 -10.00 5.00
C ILE A 12 10.73 -10.52 5.93
N ASN A 13 11.27 -11.70 5.65
CA ASN A 13 12.30 -12.33 6.50
C ASN A 13 13.68 -11.68 6.37
N LEU A 14 13.97 -11.04 5.23
CA LEU A 14 15.26 -10.39 4.95
C LEU A 14 15.28 -8.89 5.31
N GLU A 15 14.15 -8.32 5.74
CA GLU A 15 14.06 -6.92 6.11
C GLU A 15 14.77 -6.62 7.44
N HIS A 16 15.65 -5.62 7.41
CA HIS A 16 16.31 -5.06 8.58
C HIS A 16 16.25 -3.52 8.55
N PRO A 17 16.43 -2.82 9.68
CA PRO A 17 16.37 -1.36 9.74
C PRO A 17 17.32 -0.63 8.76
N ASN A 18 18.42 -1.27 8.37
CA ASN A 18 19.41 -0.75 7.43
C ASN A 18 19.25 -1.31 5.99
N THR A 19 18.36 -2.28 5.78
CA THR A 19 18.09 -2.89 4.46
C THR A 19 16.57 -3.10 4.28
N PRO A 20 15.79 -2.01 4.24
CA PRO A 20 14.35 -2.10 4.04
C PRO A 20 14.02 -2.75 2.71
N GLN A 21 12.94 -3.52 2.67
CA GLN A 21 12.59 -4.35 1.51
C GLN A 21 11.42 -3.78 0.69
N HIS A 22 11.12 -2.49 0.86
CA HIS A 22 10.11 -1.79 0.05
C HIS A 22 10.72 -1.24 -1.25
N VAL A 23 9.88 -1.12 -2.27
CA VAL A 23 10.21 -0.43 -3.53
C VAL A 23 9.60 0.97 -3.53
N GLY A 24 10.22 1.89 -4.28
CA GLY A 24 9.74 3.26 -4.45
C GLY A 24 9.70 3.67 -5.92
N GLY A 25 8.89 4.68 -6.21
CA GLY A 25 8.83 5.31 -7.53
C GLY A 25 8.63 6.82 -7.39
N LEU A 26 9.22 7.59 -8.29
CA LEU A 26 9.07 9.04 -8.37
C LEU A 26 8.36 9.40 -9.68
N GLY A 27 7.18 10.02 -9.56
CA GLY A 27 6.43 10.55 -10.70
C GLY A 27 6.42 12.08 -10.65
N ILE A 28 6.78 12.72 -11.76
CA ILE A 28 6.67 14.17 -11.94
C ILE A 28 5.59 14.40 -13.00
N TYR A 29 4.59 15.22 -12.65
CA TYR A 29 3.42 15.46 -13.48
C TYR A 29 3.24 16.95 -13.75
N ASP A 30 2.83 17.28 -14.97
CA ASP A 30 2.38 18.64 -15.33
C ASP A 30 0.86 18.76 -15.13
N PRO A 31 0.38 19.59 -14.18
CA PRO A 31 -1.05 19.77 -13.93
C PRO A 31 -1.73 20.70 -14.95
N SER A 32 -1.02 21.29 -15.91
CA SER A 32 -1.56 22.28 -16.87
C SER A 32 -2.75 21.76 -17.68
N THR A 33 -2.84 20.44 -17.88
CA THR A 33 -3.93 19.77 -18.61
C THR A 33 -5.07 19.29 -17.72
N ALA A 34 -4.95 19.41 -16.40
CA ALA A 34 -6.04 19.08 -15.48
C ALA A 34 -7.21 20.06 -15.63
N PRO A 35 -8.46 19.65 -15.38
CA PRO A 35 -9.58 20.58 -15.33
C PRO A 35 -9.33 21.73 -14.36
N GLY A 36 -9.28 22.96 -14.86
CA GLY A 36 -8.94 24.16 -14.07
C GLY A 36 -7.44 24.41 -13.89
N GLY A 37 -6.57 23.68 -14.61
CA GLY A 37 -5.11 23.86 -14.62
C GLY A 37 -4.42 23.52 -13.30
N PHE A 38 -5.12 22.83 -12.38
CA PHE A 38 -4.61 22.54 -11.05
C PHE A 38 -5.19 21.24 -10.49
N VAL A 39 -4.38 20.50 -9.72
CA VAL A 39 -4.79 19.27 -9.03
C VAL A 39 -4.77 19.50 -7.52
N ARG A 40 -5.94 19.50 -6.89
CA ARG A 40 -6.04 19.58 -5.42
C ARG A 40 -5.70 18.22 -4.80
N PHE A 41 -5.01 18.25 -3.65
CA PHE A 41 -4.69 17.04 -2.88
C PHE A 41 -5.92 16.18 -2.53
N LYS A 42 -7.04 16.80 -2.14
CA LYS A 42 -8.33 16.10 -1.94
C LYS A 42 -8.83 15.35 -3.18
N GLY A 43 -8.52 15.85 -4.38
CA GLY A 43 -8.84 15.19 -5.64
C GLY A 43 -8.00 13.93 -5.86
N VAL A 44 -6.74 13.94 -5.40
CA VAL A 44 -5.86 12.76 -5.41
C VAL A 44 -6.42 11.70 -4.47
N ILE A 45 -6.72 12.04 -3.21
CA ILE A 45 -7.31 11.12 -2.22
C ILE A 45 -8.58 10.47 -2.79
N ALA A 46 -9.53 11.29 -3.26
CA ALA A 46 -10.79 10.79 -3.82
C ALA A 46 -10.58 9.85 -5.02
N ASN A 47 -9.54 10.08 -5.84
CA ASN A 47 -9.22 9.17 -6.95
C ASN A 47 -8.73 7.79 -6.48
N PHE A 48 -7.94 7.74 -5.41
CA PHE A 48 -7.52 6.47 -4.80
C PHE A 48 -8.71 5.75 -4.15
N GLU A 49 -9.50 6.43 -3.31
CA GLU A 49 -10.68 5.87 -2.63
C GLU A 49 -11.62 5.11 -3.59
N ARG A 50 -11.94 5.72 -4.74
CA ARG A 50 -12.83 5.11 -5.75
C ARG A 50 -12.27 3.80 -6.34
N ARG A 51 -10.96 3.60 -6.33
CA ARG A 51 -10.29 2.44 -6.93
C ARG A 51 -9.92 1.38 -5.90
N LEU A 52 -9.63 1.77 -4.67
CA LEU A 52 -9.19 0.87 -3.60
C LEU A 52 -10.17 -0.27 -3.32
N LEU A 53 -11.47 -0.05 -3.48
CA LEU A 53 -12.48 -1.13 -3.33
C LEU A 53 -12.25 -2.28 -4.31
N LYS A 54 -11.77 -2.00 -5.53
CA LYS A 54 -11.51 -2.99 -6.59
C LYS A 54 -10.13 -3.64 -6.49
N HIS A 55 -9.22 -3.08 -5.68
CA HIS A 55 -7.83 -3.53 -5.59
C HIS A 55 -7.49 -3.88 -4.14
N THR A 56 -7.90 -5.08 -3.72
CA THR A 56 -7.74 -5.58 -2.34
C THR A 56 -6.29 -5.61 -1.87
N ILE A 57 -5.32 -5.70 -2.77
CA ILE A 57 -3.88 -5.69 -2.42
C ILE A 57 -3.46 -4.40 -1.69
N PHE A 58 -4.02 -3.25 -2.06
CA PHE A 58 -3.69 -1.97 -1.42
C PHE A 58 -4.37 -1.81 -0.05
N ARG A 59 -5.37 -2.65 0.25
CA ARG A 59 -6.07 -2.71 1.53
C ARG A 59 -5.78 -4.02 2.26
N SER A 60 -4.67 -4.68 1.93
CA SER A 60 -4.26 -5.91 2.60
C SER A 60 -3.16 -5.61 3.60
N ARG A 61 -3.24 -6.24 4.77
CA ARG A 61 -2.20 -6.23 5.79
C ARG A 61 -1.71 -7.64 6.08
N LEU A 62 -0.53 -7.71 6.69
CA LEU A 62 0.02 -8.97 7.17
C LEU A 62 -0.64 -9.39 8.48
N LEU A 63 -1.01 -10.66 8.56
CA LEU A 63 -1.37 -11.35 9.78
C LEU A 63 -0.32 -12.42 10.07
N LYS A 64 0.42 -12.25 11.16
CA LYS A 64 1.43 -13.23 11.60
C LYS A 64 0.75 -14.38 12.34
N VAL A 65 1.26 -15.58 12.12
CA VAL A 65 0.84 -16.77 12.87
C VAL A 65 1.53 -16.77 14.23
N PRO A 66 0.81 -17.06 15.34
CA PRO A 66 1.41 -17.15 16.67
C PRO A 66 2.66 -18.04 16.69
N GLY A 67 3.74 -17.55 17.31
CA GLY A 67 5.01 -18.28 17.40
C GLY A 67 5.76 -18.46 16.08
N ASN A 68 5.36 -17.81 14.97
CA ASN A 68 5.98 -17.94 13.65
C ASN A 68 6.04 -19.40 13.12
N VAL A 69 5.07 -20.23 13.51
CA VAL A 69 5.04 -21.67 13.14
C VAL A 69 4.66 -21.92 11.68
N ASP A 70 4.21 -20.89 10.97
CA ASP A 70 3.86 -20.93 9.55
C ASP A 70 4.04 -19.54 8.92
N ARG A 71 3.98 -19.47 7.58
CA ARG A 71 4.07 -18.22 6.82
C ARG A 71 2.90 -17.28 7.16
N PRO A 72 3.12 -15.96 7.13
CA PRO A 72 2.05 -14.98 7.33
C PRO A 72 0.94 -15.09 6.27
N TYR A 73 -0.18 -14.44 6.54
CA TYR A 73 -1.31 -14.33 5.63
C TYR A 73 -1.58 -12.87 5.25
N TRP A 74 -1.96 -12.67 3.99
CA TRP A 74 -2.65 -11.46 3.53
C TRP A 74 -4.10 -11.51 4.02
N VAL A 75 -4.50 -10.48 4.76
CA VAL A 75 -5.87 -10.26 5.21
C VAL A 75 -6.32 -8.86 4.81
N GLU A 76 -7.56 -8.72 4.38
CA GLU A 76 -8.13 -7.40 4.12
C GLU A 76 -8.26 -6.62 5.41
N ASP A 77 -7.86 -5.35 5.38
CA ASP A 77 -8.04 -4.42 6.48
C ASP A 77 -9.43 -3.80 6.42
N ALA A 78 -10.26 -4.12 7.41
CA ALA A 78 -11.61 -3.59 7.55
C ALA A 78 -11.61 -2.09 7.92
N ASN A 79 -10.52 -1.57 8.48
CA ASN A 79 -10.42 -0.20 8.99
C ASN A 79 -9.35 0.60 8.22
N PHE A 80 -9.21 0.34 6.91
CA PHE A 80 -8.19 0.99 6.08
C PHE A 80 -8.36 2.51 6.04
N ASP A 81 -7.35 3.24 6.53
CA ASP A 81 -7.29 4.70 6.53
C ASP A 81 -6.47 5.22 5.34
N VAL A 82 -7.14 5.78 4.34
CA VAL A 82 -6.50 6.30 3.12
C VAL A 82 -5.56 7.47 3.44
N GLU A 83 -5.93 8.33 4.38
CA GLU A 83 -5.17 9.55 4.69
C GLU A 83 -3.90 9.22 5.49
N PHE A 84 -3.86 8.09 6.20
CA PHE A 84 -2.63 7.58 6.80
C PHE A 84 -1.57 7.24 5.74
N HIS A 85 -1.99 6.69 4.60
CA HIS A 85 -1.13 6.18 3.53
C HIS A 85 -0.82 7.20 2.42
N ILE A 86 -1.69 8.19 2.19
CA ILE A 86 -1.50 9.24 1.19
C ILE A 86 -1.25 10.56 1.91
N ARG A 87 -0.04 11.10 1.78
CA ARG A 87 0.40 12.30 2.51
C ARG A 87 0.85 13.39 1.54
N HIS A 88 0.63 14.63 1.95
CA HIS A 88 1.24 15.81 1.36
C HIS A 88 2.37 16.26 2.30
N ILE A 89 3.60 16.25 1.81
CA ILE A 89 4.82 16.56 2.56
C ILE A 89 5.38 17.88 2.05
#